data_AF-A0A6I5C684-F1
#
_entry.id   AF-A0A6I5C684-F1
#
_cell.length_a   1.000
_cell.length_b   1.000
_cell.length_c   1.000
_cell.angle_alpha   90.00
_cell.angle_beta   90.00
_cell.angle_gamma   90.00
#
_symmetry.space_group_name_H-M   'P 1'
#
loop_
_entity.id
_entity.type
_entity.pdbx_description
1 polymer ?
#
loop_
_entity_poly.entity_id
_entity_poly.type
_entity_poly.pdbx_seq_one_letter_code
_entity_poly.pdbx_strand_id
1 'polypeptide(L)'
;ERDLPVVSRWMNDPAVDAFWQLAGPPSATEEHLCAQVDGDGRSVPCIGLLDGMPMSYWEIYRADLDPLARHYCARPHDTGLHLLIGAAADRGRGTGGALLRAVAALVLAR
;
A
#
# COMPACT_ATOMS: atom_id res chain seq x y z
N GLU A 1 -3.49 -13.24 6.29
CA GLU A 1 -2.93 -14.60 6.14
C GLU A 1 -2.82 -15.08 4.69
N ARG A 2 -3.91 -15.32 3.94
CA ARG A 2 -3.82 -15.91 2.56
C ARG A 2 -2.90 -15.15 1.59
N ASP A 3 -2.94 -13.81 1.63
CA ASP A 3 -2.21 -12.97 0.67
C ASP A 3 -0.78 -12.64 1.14
N LEU A 4 -0.40 -13.03 2.37
CA LEU A 4 0.94 -12.78 2.93
C LEU A 4 2.06 -13.29 2.02
N PRO A 5 2.03 -14.51 1.47
CA PRO A 5 3.10 -14.98 0.57
C PRO A 5 3.26 -14.12 -0.69
N VAL A 6 2.16 -13.55 -1.19
CA VAL A 6 2.18 -12.67 -2.37
C VAL A 6 2.82 -11.34 -2.02
N VAL A 7 2.41 -10.71 -0.92
CA VAL A 7 2.95 -9.43 -0.47
C VAL A 7 4.42 -9.58 -0.07
N SER A 8 4.81 -10.60 0.71
CA SER A 8 6.21 -10.83 1.08
C SER A 8 7.11 -10.99 -0.14
N ARG A 9 6.64 -11.69 -1.18
CA ARG A 9 7.39 -11.81 -2.43
C ARG A 9 7.58 -10.46 -3.11
N TRP A 10 6.55 -9.62 -3.14
CA TRP A 10 6.66 -8.27 -3.71
C TRP A 10 7.57 -7.37 -2.88
N MET A 11 7.51 -7.42 -1.55
CA MET A 11 8.40 -6.64 -0.67
C MET A 11 9.88 -7.01 -0.86
N ASN A 12 10.16 -8.25 -1.27
CA ASN A 12 11.52 -8.72 -1.58
C ASN A 12 11.97 -8.40 -3.01
N ASP A 13 11.14 -7.78 -3.86
CA ASP A 13 11.60 -7.25 -5.14
C ASP A 13 12.52 -6.04 -4.88
N PRO A 14 13.76 -6.01 -5.39
CA PRO A 14 14.72 -4.94 -5.09
C PRO A 14 14.21 -3.53 -5.41
N ALA A 15 13.37 -3.38 -6.44
CA ALA A 15 12.81 -2.07 -6.80
C ALA A 15 11.63 -1.68 -5.91
N VAL A 16 10.99 -2.63 -5.21
CA VAL A 16 10.02 -2.34 -4.14
C VAL A 16 10.74 -2.05 -2.84
N ASP A 17 11.72 -2.89 -2.47
CA ASP A 17 12.49 -2.75 -1.23
C ASP A 17 13.23 -1.42 -1.14
N ALA A 18 13.71 -0.89 -2.26
CA ALA A 18 14.32 0.44 -2.32
C ALA A 18 13.45 1.57 -1.75
N PHE A 19 12.12 1.40 -1.71
CA PHE A 19 11.17 2.36 -1.16
C PHE A 19 10.46 1.85 0.10
N TRP A 20 10.12 0.56 0.14
CA TRP A 20 9.34 -0.03 1.22
C TRP A 20 10.19 -0.50 2.39
N GLN A 21 11.45 -0.90 2.15
CA GLN A 21 12.38 -1.35 3.18
C GLN A 21 11.83 -2.48 4.07
N LEU A 22 11.06 -3.39 3.46
CA LEU A 22 10.41 -4.54 4.10
C LEU A 22 10.87 -5.87 3.50
N ALA A 23 11.94 -5.89 2.69
CA ALA A 23 12.54 -7.15 2.27
C ALA A 23 13.08 -7.94 3.47
N GLY A 24 13.10 -9.26 3.34
CA GLY A 24 13.48 -10.17 4.41
C GLY A 24 12.52 -11.35 4.57
N PRO A 25 12.55 -12.02 5.73
CA PRO A 25 11.69 -13.17 5.99
C PRO A 25 10.20 -12.76 5.94
N PRO A 26 9.28 -13.69 5.60
CA PRO A 26 7.85 -13.40 5.58
C PRO A 26 7.30 -12.78 6.86
N SER A 27 7.91 -13.09 8.01
CA SER A 27 7.54 -12.50 9.31
C SER A 27 7.66 -10.98 9.35
N ALA A 28 8.61 -10.38 8.63
CA ALA A 28 8.74 -8.92 8.59
C ALA A 28 7.51 -8.27 7.91
N THR A 29 7.07 -8.84 6.79
CA THR A 29 5.83 -8.40 6.13
C THR A 29 4.60 -8.74 6.97
N GLU A 30 4.60 -9.88 7.64
CA GLU A 30 3.49 -10.30 8.51
C GLU A 30 3.31 -9.32 9.68
N GLU A 31 4.38 -9.00 10.40
CA GLU A 31 4.38 -8.03 11.49
C GLU A 31 3.85 -6.67 11.03
N HIS A 32 4.31 -6.21 9.85
CA HIS A 32 3.83 -4.96 9.23
C HIS A 32 2.34 -4.99 8.89
N LEU A 33 1.82 -6.09 8.34
CA LEU A 33 0.41 -6.24 8.02
C LEU A 33 -0.46 -6.36 9.28
N CYS A 34 -0.02 -7.15 10.27
CA CYS A 34 -0.74 -7.32 11.54
C CYS A 34 -0.84 -5.99 12.30
N ALA A 35 0.23 -5.18 12.31
CA ALA A 35 0.18 -3.85 12.92
C ALA A 35 -0.90 -2.94 12.33
N GLN A 36 -1.24 -3.12 11.05
CA GLN A 36 -2.32 -2.36 10.40
C GLN A 36 -3.70 -2.99 10.64
N VAL A 37 -3.81 -4.31 10.51
CA VAL A 37 -5.09 -5.04 10.65
C VAL A 37 -5.60 -5.01 12.10
N ASP A 38 -4.71 -5.22 13.06
CA ASP A 38 -5.03 -5.26 14.50
C ASP A 38 -4.90 -3.87 15.16
N GLY A 39 -4.54 -2.86 14.37
CA GLY A 39 -4.36 -1.48 14.82
C GLY A 39 -5.67 -0.77 15.13
N ASP A 40 -5.60 0.55 15.25
CA ASP A 40 -6.75 1.43 15.54
C ASP A 40 -7.59 1.78 14.29
N GLY A 41 -7.38 1.08 13.18
CA GLY A 41 -8.05 1.32 11.91
C GLY A 41 -7.59 2.58 11.18
N ARG A 42 -6.49 3.23 11.60
CA ARG A 42 -5.95 4.40 10.89
C ARG A 42 -5.35 4.07 9.52
N SER A 43 -5.01 2.80 9.27
CA SER A 43 -4.49 2.31 7.99
C SER A 43 -5.20 1.02 7.62
N VAL A 44 -5.58 0.88 6.35
CA VAL A 44 -6.21 -0.32 5.80
C VAL A 44 -5.31 -0.89 4.70
N PRO A 45 -4.72 -2.08 4.89
CA PRO A 45 -3.94 -2.77 3.87
C PRO A 45 -4.86 -3.48 2.89
N CYS A 46 -4.67 -3.27 1.58
CA CYS A 46 -5.49 -3.84 0.52
C CYS A 46 -4.65 -4.50 -0.58
N ILE A 47 -5.16 -5.59 -1.15
CA ILE A 47 -4.66 -6.16 -2.40
C ILE A 47 -5.46 -5.57 -3.55
N GLY A 48 -4.76 -5.03 -4.55
CA GLY A 48 -5.36 -4.59 -5.81
C GLY A 48 -5.38 -5.75 -6.82
N LEU A 49 -6.57 -6.02 -7.35
CA LEU A 49 -6.79 -7.02 -8.38
C LEU A 49 -7.06 -6.34 -9.71
N LEU A 50 -6.44 -6.84 -10.78
CA LEU A 50 -6.77 -6.50 -12.15
C LEU A 50 -7.18 -7.78 -12.87
N ASP A 51 -8.38 -7.80 -13.44
CA ASP A 51 -8.98 -8.99 -14.05
C ASP A 51 -8.97 -10.23 -13.12
N GLY A 52 -9.20 -10.00 -11.82
CA GLY A 52 -9.21 -11.04 -10.79
C GLY A 52 -7.82 -11.50 -10.33
N MET A 53 -6.74 -10.96 -10.90
CA MET A 53 -5.37 -11.32 -10.55
C MET A 53 -4.74 -10.30 -9.58
N PRO A 54 -4.17 -10.73 -8.44
CA PRO A 54 -3.41 -9.85 -7.56
C PRO A 54 -2.23 -9.22 -8.30
N MET A 55 -2.16 -7.89 -8.30
CA MET A 55 -1.13 -7.16 -9.05
C MET A 55 -0.54 -5.96 -8.31
N SER A 56 -1.19 -5.47 -7.26
CA SER A 56 -0.68 -4.36 -6.44
C SER A 56 -1.04 -4.54 -4.97
N TYR A 57 -0.28 -3.88 -4.11
CA TYR A 57 -0.58 -3.74 -2.69
C TYR A 57 -0.74 -2.25 -2.36
N TRP A 58 -1.67 -1.94 -1.46
CA TRP A 58 -2.08 -0.58 -1.10
C TRP A 58 -2.20 -0.43 0.40
N GLU A 59 -1.87 0.75 0.90
CA GLU A 59 -2.22 1.21 2.24
C GLU A 59 -3.03 2.49 2.12
N ILE A 60 -4.26 2.47 2.62
CA ILE A 60 -5.13 3.65 2.66
C ILE A 60 -5.18 4.11 4.10
N TYR A 61 -4.66 5.30 4.39
CA TYR A 61 -4.44 5.72 5.78
C TYR A 61 -4.86 7.15 6.08
N ARG A 62 -5.08 7.43 7.36
CA ARG A 62 -5.34 8.76 7.92
C ARG A 62 -4.04 9.55 7.97
N ALA A 63 -3.76 10.32 6.91
CA ALA A 63 -2.56 11.14 6.79
C ALA A 63 -2.51 12.26 7.83
N ASP A 64 -3.65 12.65 8.40
CA ASP A 64 -3.76 13.58 9.52
C ASP A 64 -3.38 12.97 10.88
N LEU A 65 -3.32 11.64 10.98
CA LEU A 65 -2.88 10.89 12.17
C LEU A 65 -1.49 10.25 12.00
N ASP A 66 -0.90 10.36 10.81
CA ASP A 66 0.41 9.81 10.47
C ASP A 66 1.55 10.79 10.84
N PRO A 67 2.80 10.32 11.11
CA PRO A 67 3.95 11.21 11.26
C PRO A 67 4.10 12.25 10.14
N LEU A 68 3.63 11.95 8.91
CA LEU A 68 3.55 12.88 7.79
C LEU A 68 2.82 14.19 8.14
N ALA A 69 1.80 14.16 9.01
CA ALA A 69 1.05 15.34 9.44
C ALA A 69 1.91 16.45 10.06
N ARG A 70 3.12 16.11 10.53
CA ARG A 70 4.07 17.09 11.10
C ARG A 70 4.78 17.93 10.03
N HIS A 71 4.65 17.56 8.77
CA HIS A 71 5.39 18.15 7.65
C HIS A 71 4.54 19.03 6.73
N TYR A 72 3.24 19.15 6.99
CA TYR A 72 2.33 20.05 6.27
C TYR A 72 1.15 20.48 7.14
N CYS A 73 0.34 21.43 6.68
CA CYS A 73 -0.90 21.82 7.37
C CYS A 73 -2.00 20.78 7.12
N ALA A 74 -1.92 19.66 7.84
CA ALA A 74 -2.88 18.56 7.75
C ALA A 74 -4.28 19.03 8.16
N ARG A 75 -5.28 18.62 7.39
CA ARG A 75 -6.70 18.83 7.68
C ARG A 75 -7.31 17.56 8.26
N PRO A 76 -8.33 17.68 9.11
CA PRO A 76 -9.07 16.52 9.57
C PRO A 76 -9.53 15.66 8.40
N HIS A 77 -9.25 14.36 8.48
CA HIS A 77 -9.59 13.35 7.48
C HIS A 77 -8.77 13.39 6.19
N ASP A 78 -7.65 14.11 6.14
CA ASP A 78 -6.71 13.97 5.04
C ASP A 78 -6.31 12.50 4.87
N THR A 79 -6.41 11.99 3.64
CA THR A 79 -6.19 10.58 3.32
C THR A 79 -4.90 10.40 2.53
N GLY A 80 -4.03 9.53 3.04
CA GLY A 80 -2.79 9.12 2.40
C GLY A 80 -2.95 7.79 1.70
N LEU A 81 -2.10 7.58 0.69
CA LEU A 81 -2.02 6.33 -0.07
C LEU A 81 -0.55 5.92 -0.19
N HIS A 82 -0.22 4.70 0.19
CA HIS A 82 0.98 4.02 -0.30
C HIS A 82 0.56 2.93 -1.27
N LEU A 83 1.39 2.69 -2.29
CA LEU A 83 1.18 1.58 -3.22
C LEU A 83 2.49 0.99 -3.73
N LEU A 84 2.41 -0.27 -4.15
CA LEU A 84 3.40 -0.92 -4.98
C LEU A 84 2.72 -1.69 -6.11
N ILE A 85 3.41 -1.81 -7.24
CA ILE A 85 3.02 -2.71 -8.34
C ILE A 85 3.89 -3.95 -8.23
N GLY A 86 3.24 -5.10 -8.10
CA GLY A 86 3.88 -6.36 -7.75
C GLY A 86 4.84 -6.88 -8.82
N ALA A 87 4.35 -7.08 -10.05
CA ALA A 87 5.18 -7.60 -11.13
C ALA A 87 5.99 -6.50 -11.81
N ALA A 88 7.29 -6.75 -12.02
CA ALA A 88 8.19 -5.81 -12.70
C ALA A 88 7.71 -5.46 -14.12
N ALA A 89 7.09 -6.42 -14.84
CA ALA A 89 6.55 -6.22 -16.18
C ALA A 89 5.41 -5.19 -16.27
N ASP A 90 4.72 -4.92 -15.15
CA ASP A 90 3.61 -3.97 -15.10
C ASP A 90 4.05 -2.55 -14.73
N ARG A 91 5.32 -2.36 -14.35
CA ARG A 91 5.90 -1.05 -13.97
C ARG A 91 6.34 -0.27 -15.20
N GLY A 92 6.33 1.07 -15.10
CA GLY A 92 6.76 1.97 -16.18
C GLY A 92 5.81 2.06 -17.39
N ARG A 93 4.62 1.44 -17.31
CA ARG A 93 3.63 1.40 -18.40
C ARG A 93 2.40 2.30 -18.19
N GLY A 94 2.47 3.21 -17.21
CA GLY A 94 1.35 4.07 -16.83
C GLY A 94 0.31 3.42 -15.91
N THR A 95 0.41 2.11 -15.66
CA THR A 95 -0.51 1.34 -14.80
C THR A 95 -0.65 1.95 -13.40
N GLY A 96 0.47 2.27 -12.74
CA GLY A 96 0.45 2.87 -11.40
C GLY A 96 -0.32 4.20 -11.35
N GLY A 97 -0.12 5.08 -12.34
CA GLY A 97 -0.84 6.35 -12.43
C GLY A 97 -2.33 6.16 -12.72
N ALA A 98 -2.71 5.19 -13.53
CA ALA A 98 -4.11 4.86 -13.79
C ALA A 98 -4.81 4.32 -12.54
N LEU A 99 -4.18 3.39 -11.83
CA LEU A 99 -4.71 2.83 -10.59
C LEU A 99 -4.81 3.89 -9.49
N LEU A 100 -3.78 4.73 -9.32
CA LEU A 100 -3.80 5.78 -8.30
C LEU A 100 -4.96 6.75 -8.52
N ARG A 101 -5.24 7.14 -9.78
CA ARG A 101 -6.42 7.97 -10.10
C ARG A 101 -7.72 7.26 -9.75
N ALA A 102 -7.85 5.98 -10.09
CA ALA A 102 -9.07 5.21 -9.81
C ALA A 102 -9.32 5.06 -8.30
N VAL A 103 -8.28 4.70 -7.54
CA VAL A 103 -8.37 4.55 -6.07
C VAL A 103 -8.63 5.89 -5.40
N ALA A 104 -7.91 6.96 -5.78
CA ALA A 104 -8.15 8.29 -5.23
C ALA A 104 -9.59 8.76 -5.51
N ALA A 105 -10.12 8.55 -6.71
CA ALA A 105 -11.51 8.86 -7.02
C ALA A 105 -12.49 8.08 -6.14
N LEU A 106 -12.23 6.79 -5.88
CA LEU A 106 -13.09 5.96 -5.03
C LEU A 106 -13.06 6.40 -3.56
N VAL A 107 -11.87 6.73 -3.05
CA VAL A 107 -11.66 7.11 -1.64
C VAL A 107 -12.22 8.51 -1.36
N LEU A 108 -12.04 9.45 -2.30
CA LEU A 108 -12.49 10.84 -2.14
C LEU A 108 -13.95 11.08 -2.54
N ALA A 109 -14.60 10.13 -3.22
CA ALA A 109 -16.03 10.21 -3.53
C ALA A 109 -16.94 9.95 -2.31
N ARG A 110 -16.35 9.69 -1.14
CA ARG A 110 -17.05 9.42 0.12
C ARG A 110 -17.16 10.66 1.00
#